data_AF-A0A350YGK7-F1
#
_entry.id   AF-A0A350YGK7-F1
#
_cell.length_a   1.000
_cell.length_b   1.000
_cell.length_c   1.000
_cell.angle_alpha   90.00
_cell.angle_beta   90.00
_cell.angle_gamma   90.00
#
_symmetry.space_group_name_H-M   'P 1'
#
loop_
_entity.id
_entity.type
_entity.pdbx_description
1 polymer ?
#
loop_
_entity_poly.entity_id
_entity_poly.type
_entity_poly.pdbx_seq_one_letter_code
_entity_poly.pdbx_strand_id
1 'polypeptide(L)'
;MGGRLHNALRFAGRAFVLLAIWGTIFGGATIAYYAYDMPDIRQVTQPQRRPAITLLADDGTVFKRYGDLAGQRVTLKDVPPDLV
;
A
#
# COMPACT_ATOMS: atom_id res chain seq x y z
N MET A 1 40.68 -7.92 47.33
CA MET A 1 40.29 -7.74 45.90
C MET A 1 38.78 -7.44 45.77
N GLY A 2 38.27 -6.32 46.33
CA GLY A 2 36.80 -6.10 46.44
C GLY A 2 36.22 -4.90 45.66
N GLY A 3 37.03 -3.94 45.20
CA GLY A 3 36.50 -2.68 44.64
C GLY A 3 36.07 -2.72 43.17
N ARG A 4 36.45 -3.75 42.40
CA ARG A 4 36.24 -3.80 40.94
C ARG A 4 34.79 -4.11 40.54
N LEU A 5 34.08 -4.87 41.37
CA LEU A 5 32.74 -5.38 41.06
C LEU A 5 31.67 -4.27 41.08
N HIS A 6 31.73 -3.37 42.06
CA HIS A 6 30.78 -2.27 42.20
C HIS A 6 30.90 -1.25 41.05
N ASN A 7 32.14 -0.92 40.65
CA ASN A 7 32.38 -0.02 39.54
C ASN A 7 31.98 -0.65 38.19
N ALA A 8 32.19 -1.96 38.02
CA ALA A 8 31.73 -2.69 36.84
C ALA A 8 30.20 -2.70 36.71
N LEU A 9 29.46 -2.91 37.80
CA LEU A 9 28.00 -2.85 37.81
C LEU A 9 27.47 -1.45 37.41
N ARG A 10 28.08 -0.39 37.94
CA ARG A 10 27.70 0.99 37.58
C ARG A 10 28.06 1.33 36.14
N PHE A 11 29.18 0.81 35.64
CA PHE A 11 29.58 0.97 34.24
C PHE A 11 28.63 0.24 33.29
N ALA A 12 28.26 -1.01 33.61
CA ALA A 12 27.32 -1.80 32.83
C ALA A 12 25.95 -1.12 32.71
N GLY A 13 25.43 -0.56 33.81
CA GLY A 13 24.17 0.20 33.78
C GLY A 13 24.24 1.44 32.89
N ARG A 14 25.33 2.21 32.97
CA ARG A 14 25.54 3.39 32.11
C ARG A 14 25.67 2.99 30.64
N ALA A 15 26.43 1.94 30.36
CA ALA A 15 26.61 1.42 29.01
C ALA A 15 25.28 0.92 28.42
N PHE A 16 24.46 0.22 29.21
CA PHE A 16 23.13 -0.22 28.79
C PHE A 16 22.22 0.94 28.40
N VAL A 17 22.16 2.00 29.22
CA VAL A 17 21.35 3.19 28.91
C VAL A 17 21.83 3.87 27.63
N LEU A 18 23.15 4.02 27.44
CA LEU A 18 23.71 4.59 26.23
C LEU A 18 23.37 3.74 24.99
N LEU A 19 23.50 2.42 25.09
CA LEU A 19 23.12 1.49 24.02
C LEU A 19 21.63 1.53 23.72
N ALA A 20 20.77 1.65 24.73
CA ALA A 20 19.32 1.77 24.54
C ALA A 20 18.95 3.06 23.81
N ILE A 21 19.56 4.19 24.17
CA ILE A 21 19.33 5.48 23.52
C ILE A 21 19.78 5.42 22.06
N TRP A 22 21.04 5.03 21.81
CA TRP A 22 21.57 4.95 20.46
C TRP A 22 20.86 3.89 19.62
N GLY A 23 20.54 2.74 20.20
CA GLY A 23 19.75 1.70 19.55
C GLY A 23 18.37 2.18 19.13
N THR A 24 17.70 2.98 19.97
CA THR A 24 16.40 3.58 19.62
C THR A 24 16.54 4.63 18.51
N ILE A 25 17.58 5.47 18.55
CA ILE A 25 17.83 6.49 17.52
C ILE A 25 18.11 5.81 16.16
N PHE A 26 19.06 4.87 16.12
CA PHE A 26 19.40 4.13 14.91
C PHE A 26 18.24 3.27 14.41
N GLY A 27 17.55 2.59 15.32
CA GLY A 27 16.37 1.79 14.99
C GLY A 27 15.26 2.64 14.40
N GLY A 28 14.92 3.76 15.03
CA GLY A 28 13.93 4.71 14.55
C GLY A 28 14.31 5.32 13.20
N ALA A 29 15.57 5.73 13.02
CA ALA A 29 16.06 6.25 11.74
C ALA A 29 15.98 5.22 10.63
N THR A 30 16.28 3.96 10.91
CA THR A 30 16.19 2.85 9.94
C THR A 30 14.73 2.62 9.53
N ILE A 31 13.81 2.55 10.49
CA ILE A 31 12.38 2.42 10.22
C ILE A 31 11.89 3.60 9.38
N ALA A 32 12.25 4.83 9.74
CA ALA A 32 11.88 6.03 9.02
C ALA A 32 12.44 6.03 7.59
N TYR A 33 13.68 5.58 7.38
CA TYR A 33 14.30 5.46 6.07
C TYR A 33 13.50 4.52 5.16
N TYR A 34 13.15 3.32 5.63
CA TYR A 34 12.33 2.39 4.84
C TYR A 34 10.88 2.85 4.67
N ALA A 35 10.32 3.56 5.65
CA ALA A 35 8.98 4.13 5.55
C ALA A 35 8.92 5.30 4.55
N TYR A 36 10.02 6.05 4.39
CA TYR A 36 10.09 7.17 3.46
C TYR A 36 9.94 6.72 2.01
N ASP A 37 10.50 5.57 1.65
CA ASP A 37 10.39 4.99 0.30
C ASP A 37 9.05 4.28 0.05
N MET A 38 8.16 4.20 1.05
CA MET A 38 6.89 3.50 0.89
C MET A 38 5.95 4.32 -0.02
N PRO A 39 5.60 3.80 -1.22
CA PRO A 39 4.72 4.53 -2.14
C PRO A 39 3.36 4.73 -1.48
N ASP A 40 2.81 5.94 -1.64
CA ASP A 40 1.54 6.34 -1.04
C ASP A 40 0.44 5.31 -1.41
N ILE A 41 -0.06 4.60 -0.39
CA ILE A 41 -1.15 3.62 -0.48
C ILE A 41 -2.40 4.19 -1.17
N ARG A 42 -2.54 5.51 -1.22
CA ARG A 42 -3.61 6.20 -1.96
C ARG A 42 -3.56 5.95 -3.48
N GLN A 43 -2.45 5.48 -4.03
CA GLN A 43 -2.36 5.14 -5.45
C GLN A 43 -2.95 3.76 -5.78
N VAL A 44 -3.05 2.85 -4.80
CA VAL A 44 -3.61 1.51 -5.00
C VAL A 44 -5.14 1.52 -4.95
N THR A 45 -5.74 2.58 -4.40
CA THR A 45 -7.19 2.84 -4.43
C THR A 45 -7.64 3.50 -5.75
N GLN A 46 -6.77 3.60 -6.74
CA GLN A 46 -7.23 3.76 -8.12
C GLN A 46 -7.38 2.35 -8.70
N PRO A 47 -8.59 1.75 -8.69
CA PRO A 47 -8.84 0.60 -9.53
C PRO A 47 -8.44 1.06 -10.92
N GLN A 48 -7.35 0.50 -11.44
CA GLN A 48 -6.89 0.74 -12.79
C GLN A 48 -8.08 0.39 -13.67
N ARG A 49 -8.85 1.39 -14.07
CA ARG A 49 -9.99 1.24 -14.98
C ARG A 49 -9.38 0.65 -16.22
N ARG A 50 -9.42 -0.69 -16.35
CA ARG A 50 -8.97 -1.39 -17.54
C ARG A 50 -9.82 -0.80 -18.66
N PRO A 51 -9.27 0.07 -19.51
CA PRO A 51 -10.09 0.71 -20.52
C PRO A 51 -10.62 -0.41 -21.41
N ALA A 52 -11.94 -0.51 -21.52
CA ALA A 52 -12.55 -1.46 -22.42
C ALA A 52 -12.16 -1.04 -23.84
N ILE A 53 -11.40 -1.88 -24.53
CA ILE A 53 -11.01 -1.64 -25.91
C ILE A 53 -12.12 -2.19 -26.81
N THR A 54 -12.60 -1.36 -27.73
CA THR A 54 -13.59 -1.73 -28.74
C THR A 54 -12.84 -1.93 -30.06
N LEU A 55 -12.90 -3.15 -30.60
CA LEU A 55 -12.34 -3.46 -31.91
C LEU A 55 -13.38 -3.08 -32.96
N LEU A 56 -13.05 -2.12 -33.82
CA LEU A 56 -13.84 -1.72 -34.98
C LEU A 56 -13.28 -2.43 -36.22
N ALA A 57 -14.17 -2.90 -37.09
CA ALA A 57 -13.83 -3.31 -38.45
C ALA A 57 -13.62 -2.08 -39.34
N ASP A 58 -13.10 -2.28 -40.55
CA ASP A 58 -12.78 -1.21 -41.53
C ASP A 58 -14.02 -0.41 -41.97
N ASP A 59 -15.21 -1.00 -41.83
CA ASP A 59 -16.52 -0.37 -42.06
C ASP A 59 -17.07 0.38 -40.83
N GLY A 60 -16.29 0.46 -39.75
CA GLY A 60 -16.68 1.07 -38.48
C GLY A 60 -17.61 0.21 -37.62
N THR A 61 -17.94 -1.02 -38.04
CA THR A 61 -18.81 -1.91 -37.26
C THR A 61 -18.06 -2.50 -36.06
N VAL A 62 -18.77 -2.63 -34.94
CA VAL A 62 -18.19 -3.15 -33.68
C VAL A 62 -18.07 -4.67 -33.76
N PHE A 63 -16.85 -5.17 -33.87
CA PHE A 63 -16.59 -6.61 -33.99
C PHE A 63 -16.64 -7.31 -32.63
N LYS A 64 -15.92 -6.79 -31.63
CA LYS A 64 -15.90 -7.29 -30.24
C LYS A 64 -15.42 -6.22 -29.25
N ARG A 65 -15.96 -6.26 -28.03
CA ARG A 65 -15.50 -5.47 -26.88
C ARG A 65 -14.74 -6.38 -25.91
N TYR A 66 -13.50 -6.02 -25.58
CA TYR A 66 -12.68 -6.74 -24.60
C TYR A 66 -12.42 -5.85 -23.37
N GLY A 67 -12.69 -6.38 -22.18
CA GLY A 67 -12.59 -5.66 -20.89
C GLY A 67 -13.78 -5.96 -19.98
N ASP A 68 -13.68 -5.59 -18.70
CA ASP A 68 -14.79 -5.72 -17.76
C ASP A 68 -15.99 -4.95 -18.29
N LEU A 69 -17.09 -5.68 -18.53
CA LEU A 69 -18.37 -5.10 -18.87
C LEU A 69 -18.87 -4.37 -17.63
N ALA A 70 -18.49 -3.10 -17.49
CA ALA A 70 -19.27 -2.16 -16.71
C ALA A 70 -20.63 -2.08 -17.41
N GLY A 71 -21.55 -2.97 -17.00
CA GLY A 71 -22.92 -2.99 -17.46
C GLY A 71 -23.47 -1.59 -17.32
N GLN A 72 -23.99 -1.06 -18.41
CA GLN A 72 -24.70 0.21 -18.38
C GLN A 72 -25.77 0.08 -17.31
N ARG A 73 -25.76 0.96 -16.29
CA ARG A 73 -26.79 0.96 -15.26
C ARG A 73 -28.09 1.41 -15.92
N VAL A 74 -28.85 0.45 -16.45
CA VAL A 74 -30.18 0.70 -16.97
C VAL A 74 -31.10 0.84 -15.77
N THR A 75 -31.83 1.95 -15.70
CA THR A 75 -32.81 2.19 -14.65
C THR A 75 -34.06 1.36 -14.97
N LEU A 76 -34.74 0.81 -13.96
CA LEU A 76 -35.94 -0.04 -14.10
C LEU A 76 -37.08 0.56 -14.96
N LYS A 77 -37.02 1.86 -15.28
CA LYS A 77 -37.96 2.55 -16.17
C LYS A 77 -37.74 2.26 -17.66
N ASP A 78 -36.58 1.71 -18.02
CA ASP A 78 -36.20 1.42 -19.42
C ASP A 78 -36.27 -0.08 -19.75
N VAL A 79 -36.81 -0.91 -18.84
CA VAL A 79 -36.99 -2.36 -19.06
C VAL A 79 -38.38 -2.62 -19.66
N PRO A 80 -38.49 -3.37 -20.78
CA PRO A 80 -39.77 -3.74 -21.35
C PRO A 80 -40.65 -4.48 -20.32
N PRO A 81 -41.96 -4.17 -20.23
CA PRO A 81 -42.85 -4.72 -19.21
C PRO A 81 -43.06 -6.24 -19.28
N ASP A 82 -42.56 -6.93 -20.31
CA ASP A 82 -42.74 -8.37 -20.52
C ASP A 82 -41.75 -9.27 -19.75
N LEU A 83 -40.94 -8.72 -18.82
CA LEU A 83 -39.98 -9.47 -18.01
C LEU A 83 -40.18 -9.33 -16.48
N VAL A 84 -41.39 -8.98 -16.04
CA VAL A 84 -41.79 -9.02 -14.61
C VAL A 84 -42.73 -10.17 -14.33
#